data_AF-A0A538EKS1-F1
#
_entry.id   AF-A0A538EKS1-F1
#
_cell.length_a   1.000
_cell.length_b   1.000
_cell.length_c   1.000
_cell.angle_alpha   90.00
_cell.angle_beta   90.00
_cell.angle_gamma   90.00
#
_symmetry.space_group_name_H-M   'P 1'
#
loop_
_entity.id
_entity.type
_entity.pdbx_description
1 polymer ?
#
loop_
_entity_poly.entity_id
_entity_poly.type
_entity_poly.pdbx_seq_one_letter_code
_entity_poly.pdbx_strand_id
1 'polypeptide(L)' 'MSTILRPTSPSRFRRGRTHHSVEALLEEISGLTGERQRLRDRGVDTGRLERNRVKLARAQWELSHALIERYLPASEAA' A
#
# COMPACT_ATOMS: atom_id res chain seq x y z
N MET A 1 30.32 -34.66 15.93
CA MET A 1 30.20 -33.31 16.53
C MET A 1 29.10 -32.57 15.77
N SER A 2 27.88 -32.51 16.30
CA SER A 2 26.75 -31.83 15.63
C SER A 2 26.72 -30.36 16.00
N THR A 3 27.00 -29.49 15.05
CA THR A 3 26.82 -28.04 15.17
C THR A 3 25.35 -27.70 14.91
N ILE A 4 24.62 -27.38 15.97
CA ILE A 4 23.25 -26.84 15.86
C ILE A 4 23.36 -25.34 15.60
N LEU A 5 23.02 -24.92 14.38
CA LEU A 5 22.87 -23.50 14.06
C LEU A 5 21.55 -23.00 14.66
N ARG A 6 21.66 -22.01 15.55
CA ARG A 6 20.53 -21.37 16.22
C ARG A 6 19.79 -20.49 15.22
N PRO A 7 18.46 -20.66 14.99
CA PRO A 7 17.72 -19.72 14.16
C PRO A 7 17.65 -18.38 14.89
N THR A 8 18.31 -17.37 14.33
CA THR A 8 18.13 -15.97 14.71
C THR A 8 16.75 -15.52 14.24
N SER A 9 15.73 -15.81 15.04
CA SER A 9 14.41 -15.24 14.81
C SER A 9 14.56 -13.72 14.91
N PRO A 10 14.35 -12.93 13.83
CA PRO A 10 14.44 -11.50 13.94
C PRO A 10 13.35 -11.06 14.91
N SER A 11 13.80 -10.35 15.94
CA SER A 11 12.96 -9.66 16.90
C SER A 11 11.87 -8.93 16.13
N ARG A 12 10.62 -9.23 16.49
CA ARG A 12 9.40 -8.58 16.05
C ARG A 12 9.40 -7.14 16.56
N PHE A 13 10.40 -6.36 16.15
CA PHE A 13 10.31 -4.92 16.12
C PHE A 13 9.13 -4.66 15.21
N ARG A 14 7.99 -4.42 15.86
CA ARG A 14 6.86 -3.69 15.31
C ARG A 14 7.42 -2.40 14.75
N ARG A 15 7.96 -2.46 13.54
CA ARG A 15 7.89 -1.35 12.63
C ARG A 15 6.40 -1.19 12.43
N GLY A 16 5.78 -0.36 13.27
CA GLY A 16 4.61 0.40 12.89
C GLY A 16 5.04 1.30 11.74
N ARG A 17 5.42 0.68 10.62
CA ARG A 17 5.44 1.30 9.32
C ARG A 17 3.96 1.60 9.17
N THR A 18 3.63 2.87 9.18
CA THR A 18 2.29 3.40 8.91
C THR A 18 1.92 3.03 7.47
N HIS A 19 1.86 1.74 7.17
CA HIS A 19 1.15 1.22 6.03
C HIS A 19 -0.29 1.59 6.31
N HIS A 20 -0.83 2.47 5.47
CA HIS A 20 -2.26 2.73 5.46
C HIS A 20 -2.97 1.37 5.36
N SER A 21 -4.00 1.18 6.18
CA SER A 21 -4.80 -0.03 6.08
C SER A 21 -5.39 -0.13 4.67
N VAL A 22 -5.73 -1.35 4.26
CA VAL A 22 -6.39 -1.61 2.97
C VAL A 22 -7.62 -0.70 2.82
N GLU A 23 -8.39 -0.53 3.89
CA GLU A 23 -9.58 0.29 3.95
C GLU A 23 -9.27 1.79 3.74
N ALA A 24 -8.21 2.30 4.38
CA ALA A 24 -7.78 3.70 4.21
C ALA A 24 -7.30 3.98 2.79
N LEU A 25 -6.60 3.02 2.16
CA LEU A 25 -6.13 3.15 0.77
C LEU A 25 -7.30 3.11 -0.22
N LEU A 26 -8.32 2.28 0.03
CA LEU A 26 -9.54 2.27 -0.78
C LEU A 26 -10.29 3.61 -0.68
N GLU A 27 -10.39 4.19 0.51
CA GLU A 27 -10.99 5.52 0.71
C GLU A 27 -10.18 6.61 -0.01
N GLU A 28 -8.86 6.59 0.08
CA GLU A 28 -8.00 7.54 -0.63
C GLU A 28 -8.16 7.43 -2.15
N ILE A 29 -8.17 6.21 -2.70
CA ILE A 29 -8.38 5.97 -4.15
C ILE A 29 -9.75 6.49 -4.59
N SER A 30 -10.79 6.26 -3.80
CA SER A 30 -12.13 6.78 -4.06
C SER A 30 -12.12 8.33 -4.10
N GLY A 31 -11.51 8.97 -3.10
CA GLY A 31 -11.36 10.42 -3.03
C GLY A 31 -10.59 10.99 -4.23
N LEU A 32 -9.47 10.37 -4.59
CA LEU A 32 -8.65 10.76 -5.75
C LEU A 32 -9.41 10.58 -7.08
N THR A 33 -10.24 9.54 -7.20
CA THR A 33 -11.06 9.29 -8.38
C THR A 33 -12.16 10.34 -8.51
N GLY A 34 -12.82 10.69 -7.40
CA GLY A 34 -13.79 11.80 -7.35
C GLY A 34 -13.15 13.15 -7.72
N GLU A 35 -11.97 13.44 -7.19
CA GLU A 35 -11.24 14.66 -7.54
C GLU A 35 -10.85 14.67 -9.03
N ARG A 36 -10.44 13.53 -9.58
CA ARG A 36 -10.15 13.41 -11.01
C ARG A 36 -11.35 13.75 -11.87
N GLN A 37 -12.54 13.26 -11.50
CA GLN A 37 -13.77 13.55 -12.23
C GLN A 37 -14.09 15.05 -12.18
N ARG A 38 -14.00 15.67 -11.00
CA ARG A 38 -14.19 17.12 -10.85
C ARG A 38 -13.19 17.94 -11.68
N LEU A 39 -11.93 17.51 -11.77
CA LEU A 39 -10.92 18.15 -12.60
C LEU A 39 -11.25 18.06 -14.10
N ARG A 40 -11.80 16.93 -14.55
CA ARG A 40 -12.27 16.76 -15.93
C ARG A 40 -13.51 17.62 -16.22
N ASP A 41 -14.50 17.60 -15.34
CA ASP A 41 -15.76 18.33 -15.52
C ASP A 41 -15.53 19.84 -15.62
N ARG A 42 -14.55 20.35 -14.86
CA ARG A 42 -14.14 21.76 -14.86
C ARG A 42 -13.21 22.13 -16.03
N GLY A 43 -12.84 21.17 -16.89
CA GLY A 43 -11.94 21.40 -18.04
C GLY A 43 -10.53 21.84 -17.63
N VAL A 44 -10.04 21.40 -16.47
CA VAL A 44 -8.85 21.97 -15.82
C VAL A 44 -7.55 21.51 -16.49
N ASP A 45 -6.53 22.39 -16.38
CA ASP A 45 -5.12 22.21 -16.75
C ASP A 45 -4.58 20.77 -16.57
N THR A 46 -3.95 20.27 -17.63
CA THR A 46 -3.41 18.90 -17.76
C THR A 46 -2.42 18.55 -16.66
N GLY A 47 -1.69 19.53 -16.13
CA GLY A 47 -0.77 19.34 -15.02
C GLY A 47 -1.44 18.87 -13.72
N ARG A 48 -2.68 19.31 -13.44
CA ARG A 48 -3.44 18.83 -12.27
C ARG A 48 -3.92 17.40 -12.46
N LEU A 49 -4.36 17.05 -13.67
CA LEU A 49 -4.75 15.67 -14.01
C LEU A 49 -3.57 14.71 -13.90
N GLU A 50 -2.37 15.13 -14.28
CA GLU A 50 -1.17 14.30 -14.16
C GLU A 50 -0.76 14.12 -12.70
N ARG A 51 -0.76 15.19 -11.88
CA ARG A 51 -0.51 15.07 -10.44
C ARG A 51 -1.51 14.12 -9.77
N ASN A 52 -2.79 14.22 -10.13
CA ASN A 52 -3.81 13.30 -9.65
C ASN A 52 -3.55 11.84 -10.10
N ARG A 53 -3.12 11.64 -11.36
CA ARG A 53 -2.76 10.31 -11.88
C ARG A 53 -1.61 9.66 -11.11
N VAL A 54 -0.56 10.43 -10.82
CA VAL A 54 0.60 9.95 -10.04
C VAL A 54 0.19 9.56 -8.61
N LYS A 55 -0.67 10.36 -7.95
CA LYS A 55 -1.21 10.02 -6.63
C LYS A 55 -2.02 8.72 -6.66
N LEU A 56 -2.89 8.55 -7.67
CA LEU A 56 -3.66 7.31 -7.84
C LEU A 56 -2.75 6.09 -8.00
N ALA A 57 -1.76 6.18 -8.89
CA ALA A 57 -0.82 5.08 -9.11
C ALA A 57 -0.06 4.69 -7.83
N ARG A 58 0.32 5.68 -7.02
CA ARG A 58 0.97 5.45 -5.73
C ARG A 58 0.03 4.73 -4.75
N ALA A 59 -1.19 5.23 -4.55
CA ALA A 59 -2.15 4.61 -3.63
C ALA A 59 -2.50 3.17 -4.06
N GLN A 60 -2.62 2.92 -5.37
CA GLN A 60 -2.84 1.57 -5.92
C GLN A 60 -1.65 0.63 -5.70
N TRP A 61 -0.42 1.14 -5.84
CA TRP A 61 0.78 0.39 -5.52
C TRP A 61 0.83 0.03 -4.04
N GLU A 62 0.57 1.00 -3.15
CA GLU A 62 0.52 0.77 -1.70
C GLU A 62 -0.60 -0.24 -1.34
N LEU A 63 -1.76 -0.17 -2.00
CA LEU A 63 -2.86 -1.12 -1.80
C LEU A 63 -2.47 -2.54 -2.20
N SER A 64 -1.77 -2.69 -3.33
CA SER A 64 -1.30 -4.00 -3.79
C SER A 64 -0.36 -4.63 -2.76
N HIS A 65 0.58 -3.85 -2.21
CA HIS A 65 1.46 -4.31 -1.13
C HIS A 65 0.69 -4.67 0.13
N ALA A 66 -0.23 -3.82 0.58
CA ALA A 66 -1.04 -4.08 1.78
C ALA A 66 -1.89 -5.35 1.65
N LEU A 67 -2.44 -5.63 0.46
CA LEU A 67 -3.18 -6.86 0.18
C LEU A 67 -2.26 -8.08 0.21
N ILE A 68 -1.08 -8.01 -0.41
CA ILE A 68 -0.09 -9.10 -0.36
C ILE A 68 0.29 -9.39 1.09
N GLU A 69 0.61 -8.36 1.89
CA GLU A 69 0.96 -8.53 3.30
C GLU A 69 -0.19 -9.13 4.12
N ARG A 70 -1.45 -8.73 3.86
CA ARG A 70 -2.64 -9.24 4.57
C ARG A 70 -2.95 -10.71 4.26
N TYR A 71 -2.72 -11.13 3.02
CA TYR A 71 -3.09 -12.47 2.54
C TYR A 71 -1.90 -13.41 2.38
N LEU A 72 -0.67 -12.96 2.66
CA LEU A 72 0.47 -13.85 2.71
C LEU A 72 0.18 -14.88 3.81
N PRO A 73 0.13 -16.18 3.50
CA PRO A 73 0.00 -17.20 4.53
C PRO A 73 1.15 -16.99 5.50
N ALA A 74 0.86 -16.83 6.79
CA ALA A 74 1.88 -16.95 7.82
C ALA A 74 2.48 -18.32 7.58
N SER A 75 3.70 -18.38 7.03
CA SER A 75 4.42 -19.61 6.76
C SER A 75 4.13 -20.55 7.91
N GLU A 76 3.48 -21.69 7.62
CA GLU A 76 3.44 -22.82 8.53
C GLU A 76 4.90 -23.16 8.79
N ALA A 77 5.47 -22.53 9.83
CA ALA A 77 6.73 -22.89 10.39
C ALA A 77 6.43 -24.10 11.28
N ALA A 78 6.24 -25.23 10.60
CA ALA A 78 6.44 -26.55 11.15
C ALA A 78 7.94 -26.80 11.37
#